data_AF-A0A397AWZ7-F1
#
_entry.id   AF-A0A397AWZ7-F1
#
_cell.length_a   1.000
_cell.length_b   1.000
_cell.length_c   1.000
_cell.angle_alpha   90.00
_cell.angle_beta   90.00
_cell.angle_gamma   90.00
#
_symmetry.space_group_name_H-M   'P 1'
#
loop_
_entity.id
_entity.type
_entity.pdbx_description
1 polymer ?
#
loop_
_entity_poly.entity_id
_entity_poly.type
_entity_poly.pdbx_seq_one_letter_code
_entity_poly.pdbx_strand_id
1 'polypeptide(L)'
;MWSTANMRGVPTTPSNSTSAEVCCAARGVCTYTHIASLGKVILGLDVALLTMNLGEVARFIIKPEYGYGVLGLAPKVEPNETLDYEIELVSFGAFVHIFYGKDEWEVLVSAEDKIRINNHKVPLYLNRALCKIKLNKWADAEWDCDKAIEINNTLPKAHFRRSLVFLGKLNDELAKEDRKEFWVIDKATKFLVEAETSLQRAVALTEGVDDAQIVKTQIDLKRAKLTLQKYIKNYHEAEKKLYKDNIMDRLVADNKKKQASELQHELEHAFEDMPSLE
;
A
#
# COMPACT_ATOMS: atom_id res chain seq x y z
N MET A 1 -14.78 27.55 -34.06
CA MET A 1 -13.42 27.04 -34.37
C MET A 1 -12.68 26.86 -33.07
N TRP A 2 -11.92 25.79 -32.95
CA TRP A 2 -11.62 25.08 -31.70
C TRP A 2 -10.76 25.86 -30.71
N SER A 3 -11.18 25.86 -29.44
CA SER A 3 -10.33 26.13 -28.29
C SER A 3 -10.44 24.93 -27.36
N THR A 4 -9.43 24.05 -27.38
CA THR A 4 -9.34 22.90 -26.49
C THR A 4 -8.56 23.26 -25.23
N ALA A 5 -9.14 22.82 -24.11
CA ALA A 5 -8.76 23.08 -22.73
C ALA A 5 -7.82 22.02 -22.14
N ASN A 6 -7.20 22.34 -21.00
CA ASN A 6 -7.18 21.49 -19.78
C ASN A 6 -6.62 22.32 -18.60
N MET A 7 -7.46 22.73 -17.64
CA MET A 7 -7.75 22.08 -16.33
C MET A 7 -6.56 22.04 -15.36
N ARG A 8 -6.65 22.30 -14.04
CA ARG A 8 -7.57 22.94 -13.06
C ARG A 8 -6.89 22.63 -11.70
N GLY A 9 -6.77 23.57 -10.75
CA GLY A 9 -6.51 23.21 -9.34
C GLY A 9 -5.73 24.23 -8.49
N VAL A 10 -6.38 24.78 -7.45
CA VAL A 10 -5.88 25.67 -6.38
C VAL A 10 -6.59 25.22 -5.07
N PRO A 11 -6.15 25.49 -3.81
CA PRO A 11 -4.82 25.65 -3.16
C PRO A 11 -4.60 24.54 -2.06
N THR A 12 -3.49 24.34 -1.31
CA THR A 12 -2.91 25.12 -0.18
C THR A 12 -1.66 24.40 0.45
N THR A 13 -0.51 25.11 0.54
CA THR A 13 0.56 25.22 1.59
C THR A 13 1.11 24.01 2.43
N PRO A 14 2.26 24.13 3.17
CA PRO A 14 3.65 24.45 2.76
C PRO A 14 4.73 23.48 3.36
N SER A 15 5.90 23.28 2.72
CA SER A 15 7.22 23.23 3.41
C SER A 15 8.42 22.96 2.47
N ASN A 16 9.22 24.01 2.31
CA ASN A 16 10.65 24.18 2.04
C ASN A 16 11.44 23.13 1.22
N SER A 17 11.16 23.06 -0.08
CA SER A 17 12.21 22.99 -1.11
C SER A 17 11.80 23.93 -2.23
N THR A 18 12.54 25.02 -2.39
CA THR A 18 12.24 26.14 -3.30
C THR A 18 12.44 25.70 -4.75
N SER A 19 11.40 25.22 -5.42
CA SER A 19 11.39 25.15 -6.88
C SER A 19 11.16 26.56 -7.41
N ALA A 20 12.06 27.11 -8.21
CA ALA A 20 11.98 28.45 -8.77
C ALA A 20 11.70 28.37 -10.27
N GLU A 21 10.66 29.03 -10.75
CA GLU A 21 10.52 29.32 -12.17
C GLU A 21 11.41 30.51 -12.51
N VAL A 22 12.47 30.22 -13.25
CA VAL A 22 13.50 31.19 -13.62
C VAL A 22 13.30 31.57 -15.08
N CYS A 23 13.06 32.85 -15.33
CA CYS A 23 13.09 33.39 -16.68
C CYS A 23 14.51 33.86 -16.96
N CYS A 24 15.23 33.20 -17.88
CA CYS A 24 16.60 33.57 -18.23
C CYS A 24 16.61 34.23 -19.61
N ALA A 25 16.80 35.56 -19.65
CA ALA A 25 16.77 36.34 -20.87
C ALA A 25 18.15 36.51 -21.51
N ALA A 26 18.83 35.41 -21.84
CA ALA A 26 19.99 35.44 -22.73
C ALA A 26 19.55 35.05 -24.16
N ARG A 27 19.11 36.04 -24.94
CA ARG A 27 18.82 35.98 -26.40
C ARG A 27 17.75 34.97 -26.86
N GLY A 28 16.61 34.96 -26.18
CA GLY A 28 15.43 34.20 -26.58
C GLY A 28 14.68 33.76 -25.33
N VAL A 29 13.40 34.16 -25.21
CA VAL A 29 12.59 33.92 -24.02
C VAL A 29 12.49 32.42 -23.76
N CYS A 30 13.17 31.94 -22.71
CA CYS A 30 13.13 30.55 -22.29
C CYS A 30 12.83 30.52 -20.78
N THR A 31 11.59 30.21 -20.43
CA THR A 31 11.18 29.93 -19.05
C THR A 31 11.72 28.56 -18.65
N TYR A 32 12.53 28.48 -17.60
CA TYR A 32 13.14 27.24 -17.11
C TYR A 32 12.75 26.99 -15.65
N THR A 33 12.29 25.78 -15.33
CA THR A 33 11.98 25.38 -13.96
C THR A 33 13.23 24.83 -13.29
N HIS A 34 13.82 25.61 -12.37
CA HIS A 34 15.03 25.22 -11.65
C HIS A 34 14.67 24.68 -10.27
N ILE A 35 15.17 23.48 -9.94
CA ILE A 35 15.04 22.91 -8.60
C ILE A 35 16.30 23.30 -7.84
N ALA A 36 16.22 24.37 -7.04
CA ALA A 36 17.35 24.78 -6.21
C ALA A 36 17.64 23.69 -5.18
N SER A 37 18.93 23.40 -4.94
CA SER A 37 19.51 22.43 -3.96
C SER A 37 19.99 21.05 -4.47
N LEU A 38 19.99 20.80 -5.79
CA LEU A 38 20.45 19.51 -6.33
C LEU A 38 21.75 19.58 -7.15
N GLY A 39 22.35 20.76 -7.36
CA GLY A 39 23.58 20.90 -8.14
C GLY A 39 23.46 20.42 -9.59
N LYS A 40 22.22 20.32 -10.12
CA LYS A 40 21.92 19.73 -11.43
C LYS A 40 22.28 20.63 -12.62
N VAL A 41 22.50 21.93 -12.40
CA VAL A 41 22.81 22.90 -13.45
C VAL A 41 24.16 23.55 -13.22
N ILE A 42 24.26 24.53 -12.31
CA ILE A 42 25.51 25.16 -11.87
C ILE A 42 25.38 25.62 -10.42
N LEU A 43 26.40 25.35 -9.59
CA LEU A 43 26.36 25.64 -8.15
C LEU A 43 26.15 27.12 -7.84
N GLY A 44 26.69 28.03 -8.67
CA GLY A 44 26.53 29.46 -8.50
C GLY A 44 25.09 29.94 -8.65
N LEU A 45 24.30 29.25 -9.46
CA LEU A 45 22.89 29.58 -9.66
C LEU A 45 22.03 29.13 -8.48
N ASP A 46 22.34 27.98 -7.88
CA ASP A 46 21.72 27.53 -6.63
C ASP A 46 21.91 28.58 -5.52
N VAL A 47 23.13 29.08 -5.35
CA VAL A 47 23.45 30.11 -4.34
C VAL A 47 22.78 31.44 -4.66
N ALA A 48 22.78 31.86 -5.93
CA ALA A 48 22.14 33.09 -6.38
C ALA A 48 20.62 33.08 -6.09
N LEU A 49 19.92 32.00 -6.45
CA LEU A 49 18.48 31.87 -6.26
C LEU A 49 18.07 31.87 -4.79
N LEU A 50 18.94 31.39 -3.89
CA LEU A 50 18.70 31.45 -2.43
C LEU A 50 18.74 32.88 -1.87
N THR A 51 19.37 33.82 -2.58
CA THR A 51 19.50 35.21 -2.14
C THR A 51 18.41 36.15 -2.68
N MET A 52 17.60 35.68 -3.64
CA MET A 52 16.59 36.51 -4.31
C MET A 52 15.24 36.50 -3.61
N ASN A 53 14.50 37.60 -3.73
CA ASN A 53 13.09 37.69 -3.35
C ASN A 53 12.16 37.38 -4.52
N LEU A 54 10.91 36.99 -4.22
CA LEU A 54 9.89 36.73 -5.23
C LEU A 54 9.64 37.98 -6.08
N GLY A 55 9.73 37.85 -7.41
CA GLY A 55 9.59 38.93 -8.38
C GLY A 55 10.83 39.82 -8.54
N GLU A 56 11.95 39.49 -7.89
CA GLU A 56 13.20 40.21 -8.03
C GLU A 56 13.87 39.87 -9.37
N VAL A 57 14.39 40.91 -10.04
CA VAL A 57 15.29 40.78 -11.19
C VAL A 57 16.68 41.15 -10.72
N ALA A 58 17.60 40.19 -10.72
CA ALA A 58 18.97 40.38 -10.27
C ALA A 58 19.98 39.83 -11.29
N ARG A 59 21.11 40.52 -11.40
CA ARG A 59 22.22 40.12 -12.27
C ARG A 59 23.33 39.49 -11.45
N PHE A 60 23.76 38.29 -11.85
CA PHE A 60 24.79 37.51 -11.17
C PHE A 60 25.96 37.23 -12.10
N ILE A 61 27.16 37.53 -11.60
CA ILE A 61 28.42 37.21 -12.27
C ILE A 61 29.00 35.98 -11.58
N ILE A 62 28.92 34.83 -12.24
CA ILE A 62 29.31 33.53 -11.70
C ILE A 62 30.72 33.20 -12.19
N LYS A 63 31.66 33.12 -11.26
CA LYS A 63 33.03 32.67 -11.54
C LYS A 63 33.05 31.21 -12.03
N PRO A 64 34.05 30.81 -12.83
CA PRO A 64 34.13 29.45 -13.38
C PRO A 64 34.11 28.35 -12.31
N GLU A 65 34.66 28.63 -11.12
CA GLU A 65 34.65 27.76 -9.93
C GLU A 65 33.23 27.32 -9.51
N TYR A 66 32.24 28.19 -9.75
CA TYR A 66 30.82 27.96 -9.43
C TYR A 66 29.97 27.68 -10.68
N GLY A 67 30.59 27.65 -11.87
CA GLY A 67 29.96 27.43 -13.18
C GLY A 67 30.38 26.09 -13.79
N TYR A 68 30.86 26.12 -15.05
CA TYR A 68 31.27 24.92 -15.81
C TYR A 68 32.76 24.56 -15.65
N GLY A 69 33.53 25.36 -14.89
CA GLY A 69 34.94 25.09 -14.58
C GLY A 69 35.84 24.89 -15.80
N VAL A 70 36.87 24.05 -15.62
CA VAL A 70 37.93 23.78 -16.61
C VAL A 70 37.43 22.97 -17.81
N LEU A 71 36.30 22.27 -17.68
CA LEU A 71 35.76 21.43 -18.74
C LEU A 71 34.88 22.20 -19.74
N GLY A 72 34.31 23.35 -19.33
CA GLY A 72 33.44 24.16 -20.18
C GLY A 72 32.20 23.40 -20.67
N LEU A 73 31.46 23.99 -21.61
CA LEU A 73 30.33 23.34 -22.28
C LEU A 73 30.32 23.71 -23.77
N ALA A 74 31.09 22.98 -24.59
CA ALA A 74 31.14 23.19 -26.03
C ALA A 74 29.77 22.88 -26.69
N PRO A 75 29.32 23.64 -27.72
CA PRO A 75 29.96 24.77 -28.40
C PRO A 75 29.57 26.17 -27.85
N LYS A 76 28.95 26.25 -26.66
CA LYS A 76 28.26 27.46 -26.20
C LYS A 76 28.98 28.22 -25.07
N VAL A 77 29.85 27.55 -24.32
CA VAL A 77 30.63 28.12 -23.21
C VAL A 77 32.05 27.59 -23.27
N GLU A 78 33.04 28.49 -23.29
CA GLU A 78 34.45 28.13 -23.31
C GLU A 78 34.95 27.67 -21.93
N PRO A 79 36.02 26.85 -21.86
CA PRO A 79 36.66 26.48 -20.61
C PRO A 79 37.07 27.72 -19.77
N ASN A 80 36.83 27.68 -18.46
CA ASN A 80 37.14 28.78 -17.52
C ASN A 80 36.49 30.14 -17.82
N GLU A 81 35.38 30.16 -18.55
CA GLU A 81 34.63 31.39 -18.81
C GLU A 81 33.78 31.82 -17.60
N THR A 82 33.75 33.13 -17.31
CA THR A 82 32.87 33.71 -16.29
C THR A 82 31.50 33.94 -16.89
N LEU A 83 30.45 33.45 -16.23
CA LEU A 83 29.08 33.54 -16.72
C LEU A 83 28.38 34.76 -16.16
N ASP A 84 27.63 35.45 -17.00
CA ASP A 84 26.84 36.62 -16.62
C ASP A 84 25.36 36.33 -16.87
N TYR A 85 24.59 36.23 -15.79
CA TYR A 85 23.19 35.86 -15.81
C TYR A 85 22.32 37.01 -15.31
N GLU A 86 21.28 37.34 -16.05
CA GLU A 86 20.15 38.12 -15.56
C GLU A 86 19.01 37.14 -15.25
N ILE A 87 18.56 37.15 -14.00
CA ILE A 87 17.62 36.19 -13.45
C ILE A 87 16.42 36.95 -12.93
N GLU A 88 15.22 36.54 -13.36
CA GLU A 88 13.96 36.95 -12.77
C GLU A 88 13.35 35.77 -12.01
N LEU A 89 13.07 35.95 -10.72
CA LEU A 89 12.39 34.94 -9.90
C LEU A 89 10.87 35.12 -10.02
N VAL A 90 10.25 34.38 -10.94
CA VAL A 90 8.83 34.56 -11.27
C VAL A 90 7.91 33.95 -10.20
N SER A 91 8.22 32.73 -9.78
CA SER A 91 7.47 32.01 -8.76
C SER A 91 8.37 31.03 -8.04
N PHE A 92 8.09 30.76 -6.75
CA PHE A 92 8.67 29.60 -6.10
C PHE A 92 7.67 28.77 -5.30
N GLY A 93 7.72 27.46 -5.50
CA GLY A 93 6.84 26.48 -4.87
C GLY A 93 7.61 25.53 -3.97
N ALA A 94 7.24 25.47 -2.70
CA ALA A 94 7.71 24.46 -1.75
C ALA A 94 6.97 23.13 -1.98
N PHE A 95 7.36 22.38 -3.02
CA PHE A 95 6.79 21.07 -3.29
C PHE A 95 7.60 20.00 -2.56
N VAL A 96 7.13 19.59 -1.38
CA VAL A 96 7.71 18.45 -0.66
C VAL A 96 7.63 17.23 -1.58
N HIS A 97 8.78 16.78 -2.07
CA HIS A 97 8.91 15.48 -2.74
C HIS A 97 8.47 14.39 -1.74
N ILE A 98 7.19 14.01 -1.81
CA ILE A 98 6.62 12.86 -1.07
C ILE A 98 7.24 11.55 -1.59
N PHE A 99 7.83 11.58 -2.79
CA PHE A 99 8.45 10.45 -3.47
C PHE A 99 9.89 10.81 -3.81
N TYR A 100 10.79 10.66 -2.84
CA TYR A 100 12.16 10.36 -3.20
C TYR A 100 12.18 8.92 -3.75
N GLY A 101 12.99 8.65 -4.76
CA GLY A 101 13.45 7.27 -4.96
C GLY A 101 14.04 6.78 -3.63
N LYS A 102 13.87 5.49 -3.29
CA LYS A 102 14.36 4.95 -2.00
C LYS A 102 15.82 5.35 -1.75
N ASP A 103 16.62 5.35 -2.83
CA ASP A 103 18.04 5.69 -2.85
C ASP A 103 18.31 7.18 -2.53
N GLU A 104 17.45 8.09 -2.99
CA GLU A 104 17.59 9.53 -2.75
C GLU A 104 17.16 9.93 -1.32
N TRP A 105 16.17 9.23 -0.74
CA TRP A 105 15.73 9.48 0.64
C TRP A 105 16.84 9.19 1.64
N GLU A 106 17.59 8.12 1.42
CA GLU A 106 18.66 7.71 2.31
C GLU A 106 19.86 8.66 2.23
N VAL A 107 20.23 9.10 1.02
CA VAL A 107 21.45 9.88 0.76
C VAL A 107 21.26 11.39 0.91
N LEU A 108 20.14 11.97 0.47
CA LEU A 108 20.00 13.42 0.33
C LEU A 108 19.45 14.12 1.59
N VAL A 109 18.76 13.39 2.47
CA VAL A 109 18.07 13.99 3.61
C VAL A 109 18.83 13.71 4.90
N SER A 110 19.21 14.78 5.60
CA SER A 110 19.81 14.71 6.95
C SER A 110 18.89 13.99 7.94
N ALA A 111 19.47 13.38 8.99
CA ALA A 111 18.72 12.62 9.99
C ALA A 111 17.65 13.47 10.71
N GLU A 112 17.99 14.69 11.12
CA GLU A 112 17.04 15.64 11.73
C GLU A 112 15.87 15.99 10.81
N ASP A 113 16.15 16.23 9.53
CA ASP A 113 15.13 16.56 8.55
C ASP A 113 14.21 15.38 8.25
N LYS A 114 14.74 14.14 8.23
CA LYS A 114 13.95 12.92 8.14
C LYS A 114 12.93 12.83 9.28
N ILE A 115 13.35 13.12 10.51
CA ILE A 115 12.45 13.14 11.68
C ILE A 115 11.38 14.22 11.52
N ARG A 116 11.77 15.44 11.14
CA ARG A 116 10.83 16.56 10.96
C ARG A 116 9.80 16.27 9.88
N ILE A 117 10.22 15.71 8.74
CA ILE A 117 9.33 15.31 7.64
C ILE A 117 8.43 14.15 8.08
N ASN A 118 8.98 13.14 8.75
CA ASN A 118 8.23 11.97 9.20
C ASN A 118 7.13 12.33 10.22
N ASN A 119 7.39 13.31 11.09
CA ASN A 119 6.39 13.85 12.01
C ASN A 119 5.15 14.42 11.29
N HIS A 120 5.32 14.98 10.08
CA HIS A 120 4.21 15.45 9.25
C HIS A 120 3.61 14.34 8.37
N LYS A 121 4.43 13.39 7.88
CA LYS A 121 3.98 12.26 7.05
C LYS A 121 3.03 11.32 7.80
N VAL A 122 3.32 11.00 9.06
CA VAL A 122 2.53 10.04 9.83
C VAL A 122 1.06 10.45 9.97
N PRO A 123 0.71 11.68 10.43
CA PRO A 123 -0.67 12.14 10.46
C PRO A 123 -1.36 12.12 9.09
N LEU A 124 -0.64 12.47 8.01
CA LEU A 124 -1.18 12.45 6.65
C LEU A 124 -1.55 11.04 6.21
N TYR A 125 -0.66 10.05 6.42
CA TYR A 125 -0.96 8.65 6.12
C TYR A 125 -2.17 8.15 6.90
N LEU A 126 -2.24 8.48 8.19
CA LEU A 126 -3.37 8.08 9.01
C LEU A 126 -4.67 8.69 8.50
N ASN A 127 -4.70 10.00 8.28
CA ASN A 127 -5.91 10.69 7.82
C ASN A 127 -6.37 10.15 6.46
N ARG A 128 -5.42 9.89 5.55
CA ARG A 128 -5.69 9.26 4.26
C ARG A 128 -6.23 7.84 4.43
N ALA A 129 -5.65 7.03 5.32
CA ALA A 129 -6.13 5.68 5.64
C ALA A 129 -7.58 5.71 6.15
N LEU A 130 -7.92 6.66 7.03
CA LEU A 130 -9.28 6.80 7.54
C LEU A 130 -10.30 7.14 6.44
N CYS A 131 -9.93 8.05 5.51
CA CYS A 131 -10.77 8.35 4.35
C CYS A 131 -10.97 7.10 3.47
N LYS A 132 -9.91 6.33 3.21
CA LYS A 132 -9.97 5.10 2.42
C LYS A 132 -10.78 3.98 3.08
N ILE A 133 -10.68 3.83 4.41
CA ILE A 133 -11.52 2.92 5.22
C ILE A 133 -12.99 3.25 5.01
N LYS A 134 -13.37 4.53 5.08
CA LYS A 134 -14.76 4.97 4.83
C LYS A 134 -15.23 4.74 3.40
N LEU A 135 -14.31 4.66 2.44
CA LEU A 135 -14.59 4.36 1.03
C LEU A 135 -14.50 2.85 0.71
N ASN A 136 -14.30 1.98 1.71
CA ASN A 136 -14.08 0.54 1.56
C ASN A 136 -12.90 0.18 0.63
N LYS A 137 -11.92 1.07 0.48
CA LYS A 137 -10.68 0.81 -0.29
C LYS A 137 -9.62 0.20 0.61
N TRP A 138 -9.80 -1.07 0.96
CA TRP A 138 -9.02 -1.73 2.02
C TRP A 138 -7.53 -1.90 1.69
N ALA A 139 -7.18 -2.29 0.47
CA ALA A 139 -5.78 -2.49 0.06
C ALA A 139 -4.98 -1.18 0.12
N ASP A 140 -5.56 -0.09 -0.37
CA ASP A 140 -4.92 1.23 -0.32
C ASP A 140 -4.78 1.77 1.11
N ALA A 141 -5.73 1.40 2.00
CA ALA A 141 -5.72 1.81 3.40
C ALA A 141 -4.70 1.01 4.22
N GLU A 142 -4.55 -0.29 3.94
CA GLU A 142 -3.52 -1.15 4.52
C GLU A 142 -2.13 -0.57 4.27
N TRP A 143 -1.82 -0.21 3.02
CA TRP A 143 -0.53 0.38 2.68
C TRP A 143 -0.24 1.66 3.49
N ASP A 144 -1.24 2.52 3.65
CA ASP A 144 -1.10 3.76 4.45
C ASP A 144 -0.84 3.46 5.92
N CYS A 145 -1.53 2.46 6.48
CA CYS A 145 -1.32 2.01 7.85
C CYS A 145 0.07 1.41 8.04
N ASP A 146 0.52 0.56 7.12
CA ASP A 146 1.83 -0.07 7.19
C ASP A 146 2.96 0.97 7.09
N LYS A 147 2.81 2.00 6.24
CA LYS A 147 3.75 3.12 6.17
C LYS A 147 3.77 3.97 7.43
N ALA A 148 2.62 4.18 8.07
CA ALA A 148 2.59 4.87 9.36
C ALA A 148 3.31 4.07 10.46
N ILE A 149 3.15 2.74 10.48
CA ILE A 149 3.80 1.84 11.45
C ILE A 149 5.31 1.73 11.19
N GLU A 150 5.73 1.69 9.92
CA GLU A 150 7.14 1.67 9.52
C GLU A 150 7.88 2.90 10.04
N ILE A 151 7.23 4.08 9.99
CA ILE A 151 7.80 5.32 10.52
C ILE A 151 7.71 5.36 12.06
N ASN A 152 6.55 5.03 12.63
CA ASN A 152 6.33 5.05 14.07
C ASN A 152 5.48 3.85 14.53
N ASN A 153 6.16 2.85 15.07
CA ASN A 153 5.52 1.63 15.59
C ASN A 153 4.83 1.81 16.95
N THR A 154 5.16 2.86 17.71
CA THR A 154 4.56 3.09 19.05
C THR A 154 3.19 3.76 18.98
N LEU A 155 2.70 4.08 17.77
CA LEU A 155 1.47 4.85 17.60
C LEU A 155 0.21 3.96 17.66
N PRO A 156 -0.68 4.11 18.67
CA PRO A 156 -1.85 3.24 18.82
C PRO A 156 -2.87 3.40 17.68
N LYS A 157 -3.05 4.64 17.19
CA LYS A 157 -4.00 4.96 16.12
C LYS A 157 -3.66 4.26 14.79
N ALA A 158 -2.39 3.98 14.53
CA ALA A 158 -1.95 3.29 13.32
C ALA A 158 -2.38 1.82 13.37
N HIS A 159 -2.05 1.13 14.46
CA HIS A 159 -2.45 -0.27 14.70
C HIS A 159 -3.97 -0.43 14.78
N PHE A 160 -4.68 0.52 15.39
CA PHE A 160 -6.14 0.51 15.44
C PHE A 160 -6.79 0.68 14.06
N ARG A 161 -6.28 1.60 13.23
CA ARG A 161 -6.79 1.74 11.85
C ARG A 161 -6.46 0.50 11.01
N ARG A 162 -5.29 -0.12 11.23
CA ARG A 162 -4.91 -1.38 10.58
C ARG A 162 -5.86 -2.52 10.94
N SER A 163 -6.25 -2.66 12.22
CA SER A 163 -7.21 -3.68 12.63
C SER A 163 -8.60 -3.47 12.00
N LEU A 164 -9.05 -2.22 11.86
CA LEU A 164 -10.27 -1.88 11.13
C LEU A 164 -10.20 -2.29 9.65
N VAL A 165 -9.07 -2.08 8.99
CA VAL A 165 -8.87 -2.49 7.59
C VAL A 165 -9.00 -4.01 7.44
N PHE A 166 -8.34 -4.79 8.29
CA PHE A 166 -8.42 -6.25 8.23
C PHE A 166 -9.79 -6.78 8.62
N LEU A 167 -10.47 -6.15 9.58
CA LEU A 167 -11.86 -6.46 9.90
C LEU A 167 -12.79 -6.21 8.70
N GLY A 168 -12.59 -5.10 7.97
CA GLY A 168 -13.29 -4.81 6.72
C GLY A 168 -13.05 -5.88 5.66
N LYS A 169 -11.79 -6.24 5.41
CA LYS A 169 -11.42 -7.33 4.49
C LYS A 169 -12.05 -8.68 4.89
N LEU A 170 -12.05 -9.01 6.18
CA LEU A 170 -12.67 -10.23 6.69
C LEU A 170 -14.18 -10.22 6.42
N ASN A 171 -14.86 -9.12 6.72
CA ASN A 171 -16.30 -9.00 6.45
C ASN A 171 -16.62 -9.10 4.96
N ASP A 172 -15.78 -8.56 4.08
CA ASP A 172 -15.94 -8.71 2.63
C ASP A 172 -15.78 -10.15 2.17
N GLU A 173 -14.86 -10.94 2.76
CA GLU A 173 -14.73 -12.37 2.50
C GLU A 173 -15.92 -13.16 3.06
N LEU A 174 -16.39 -12.86 4.27
CA LEU A 174 -17.59 -13.51 4.84
C LEU A 174 -18.84 -13.20 4.01
N ALA A 175 -18.98 -11.99 3.49
CA ALA A 175 -20.09 -11.60 2.63
C ALA A 175 -20.10 -12.35 1.28
N LYS A 176 -18.97 -12.95 0.85
CA LYS A 176 -18.95 -13.82 -0.35
C LYS A 176 -19.72 -15.11 -0.12
N GLU A 177 -19.67 -15.67 1.08
CA GLU A 177 -20.47 -16.84 1.45
C GLU A 177 -21.97 -16.53 1.33
N ASP A 178 -22.40 -15.36 1.82
CA ASP A 178 -23.80 -14.91 1.69
C ASP A 178 -24.22 -14.70 0.23
N ARG A 179 -23.29 -14.23 -0.61
CA ARG A 179 -23.48 -14.10 -2.06
C ARG A 179 -23.33 -15.42 -2.82
N LYS A 180 -22.96 -16.52 -2.16
CA LYS A 180 -22.62 -17.82 -2.75
C LYS A 180 -21.48 -17.74 -3.78
N GLU A 181 -20.56 -16.81 -3.57
CA GLU A 181 -19.32 -16.67 -4.33
C GLU A 181 -18.24 -17.57 -3.73
N PHE A 182 -17.31 -18.01 -4.57
CA PHE A 182 -16.14 -18.74 -4.10
C PHE A 182 -15.26 -17.84 -3.21
N TRP A 183 -14.85 -18.36 -2.06
CA TRP A 183 -13.90 -17.71 -1.17
C TRP A 183 -13.00 -18.75 -0.50
N VAL A 184 -11.92 -18.26 0.11
CA VAL A 184 -10.88 -19.11 0.71
C VAL A 184 -10.84 -18.89 2.21
N ILE A 185 -11.10 -19.95 2.96
CA ILE A 185 -11.17 -19.94 4.43
C ILE A 185 -9.84 -19.54 5.06
N ASP A 186 -8.73 -20.06 4.54
CA ASP A 186 -7.38 -19.74 5.04
C ASP A 186 -7.07 -18.25 4.92
N LYS A 187 -7.54 -17.61 3.84
CA LYS A 187 -7.37 -16.17 3.61
C LYS A 187 -8.14 -15.36 4.66
N ALA A 188 -9.38 -15.73 4.95
CA ALA A 188 -10.18 -15.09 6.00
C ALA A 188 -9.55 -15.30 7.38
N THR A 189 -9.03 -16.50 7.66
CA THR A 189 -8.33 -16.82 8.91
C THR A 189 -7.08 -15.97 9.09
N LYS A 190 -6.31 -15.76 8.02
CA LYS A 190 -5.17 -14.84 8.01
C LYS A 190 -5.60 -13.41 8.35
N PHE A 191 -6.67 -12.90 7.72
CA PHE A 191 -7.18 -11.56 8.01
C PHE A 191 -7.68 -11.42 9.45
N LEU A 192 -8.32 -12.45 10.01
CA LEU A 192 -8.74 -12.46 11.40
C LEU A 192 -7.53 -12.35 12.35
N VAL A 193 -6.47 -13.14 12.13
CA VAL A 193 -5.25 -13.12 12.94
C VAL A 193 -4.55 -11.76 12.85
N GLU A 194 -4.45 -11.17 11.65
CA GLU A 194 -3.85 -9.84 11.47
C GLU A 194 -4.69 -8.72 12.14
N ALA A 195 -6.01 -8.83 12.12
CA ALA A 195 -6.90 -7.92 12.82
C ALA A 195 -6.73 -8.04 14.35
N GLU A 196 -6.71 -9.26 14.89
CA GLU A 196 -6.53 -9.53 16.32
C GLU A 196 -5.19 -9.00 16.83
N THR A 197 -4.10 -9.34 16.15
CA THR A 197 -2.74 -8.92 16.54
C THR A 197 -2.58 -7.40 16.50
N SER A 198 -3.11 -6.74 15.48
CA SER A 198 -3.08 -5.27 15.37
C SER A 198 -3.93 -4.60 16.45
N LEU A 199 -5.11 -5.15 16.76
CA LEU A 199 -5.98 -4.61 17.80
C LEU A 199 -5.37 -4.81 19.21
N GLN A 200 -4.77 -5.96 19.47
CA GLN A 200 -4.04 -6.22 20.72
C GLN A 200 -2.88 -5.25 20.91
N ARG A 201 -2.10 -4.97 19.86
CA ARG A 201 -1.03 -3.95 19.90
C ARG A 201 -1.59 -2.57 20.18
N ALA A 202 -2.69 -2.18 19.54
CA ALA A 202 -3.32 -0.89 19.81
C ALA A 202 -3.75 -0.76 21.27
N VAL A 203 -4.42 -1.79 21.82
CA VAL A 203 -4.86 -1.82 23.23
C VAL A 203 -3.68 -1.76 24.20
N ALA A 204 -2.60 -2.49 23.92
CA ALA A 204 -1.39 -2.48 24.74
C ALA A 204 -0.73 -1.10 24.79
N LEU A 205 -0.78 -0.34 23.70
CA LEU A 205 -0.21 1.00 23.61
C LEU A 205 -1.11 2.11 24.19
N THR A 206 -2.40 1.85 24.44
CA THR A 206 -3.37 2.84 24.98
C THR A 206 -3.47 2.89 26.51
N GLU A 207 -2.69 2.08 27.24
CA GLU A 207 -2.61 2.09 28.72
C GLU A 207 -3.96 2.23 29.46
N GLY A 208 -5.00 1.52 29.02
CA GLY A 208 -6.28 1.45 29.74
C GLY A 208 -7.25 2.61 29.50
N VAL A 209 -7.04 3.44 28.47
CA VAL A 209 -8.10 4.34 27.99
C VAL A 209 -9.15 3.51 27.26
N ASP A 210 -10.33 3.38 27.89
CA ASP A 210 -11.48 2.70 27.30
C ASP A 210 -12.11 3.55 26.19
N ASP A 211 -11.50 3.51 25.01
CA ASP A 211 -12.08 4.11 23.81
C ASP A 211 -13.30 3.30 23.38
N ALA A 212 -14.47 3.94 23.32
CA ALA A 212 -15.72 3.31 22.87
C ALA A 212 -15.60 2.66 21.48
N GLN A 213 -14.76 3.21 20.61
CA GLN A 213 -14.48 2.65 19.29
C GLN A 213 -13.70 1.32 19.39
N ILE A 214 -12.70 1.23 20.27
CA ILE A 214 -11.92 0.01 20.48
C ILE A 214 -12.83 -1.10 21.01
N VAL A 215 -13.65 -0.80 22.03
CA VAL A 215 -14.60 -1.77 22.58
C VAL A 215 -15.59 -2.26 21.51
N LYS A 216 -16.14 -1.35 20.70
CA LYS A 216 -17.01 -1.72 19.57
C LYS A 216 -16.30 -2.67 18.60
N THR A 217 -15.08 -2.34 18.19
CA THR A 217 -14.32 -3.20 17.26
C THR A 217 -13.98 -4.55 17.85
N GLN A 218 -13.69 -4.66 19.15
CA GLN A 218 -13.48 -5.94 19.82
C GLN A 218 -14.73 -6.81 19.77
N ILE A 219 -15.91 -6.22 19.97
CA ILE A 219 -17.19 -6.93 19.88
C ILE A 219 -17.43 -7.40 18.43
N ASP A 220 -17.25 -6.51 17.46
CA ASP A 220 -17.46 -6.83 16.04
C ASP A 220 -16.47 -7.91 15.55
N LEU A 221 -15.22 -7.86 16.01
CA LEU A 221 -14.22 -8.87 15.71
C LEU A 221 -14.56 -10.22 16.37
N LYS A 222 -15.04 -10.23 17.62
CA LYS A 222 -15.53 -11.46 18.28
C LYS A 222 -16.71 -12.07 17.51
N ARG A 223 -17.63 -11.25 17.01
CA ARG A 223 -18.76 -11.72 16.16
C ARG A 223 -18.25 -12.35 14.87
N ALA A 224 -17.37 -11.66 14.14
CA ALA A 224 -16.80 -12.16 12.89
C ALA A 224 -16.03 -13.48 13.10
N LYS A 225 -15.29 -13.61 14.21
CA LYS A 225 -14.61 -14.84 14.61
C LYS A 225 -15.56 -16.02 14.80
N LEU A 226 -16.66 -15.82 15.51
CA LEU A 226 -17.67 -16.85 15.74
C LEU A 226 -18.32 -17.29 14.41
N THR A 227 -18.63 -16.34 13.54
CA THR A 227 -19.16 -16.62 12.20
C THR A 227 -18.18 -17.45 11.38
N LEU A 228 -16.91 -17.07 11.35
CA LEU A 228 -15.87 -17.82 10.63
C LEU A 228 -15.70 -19.25 11.19
N GLN A 229 -15.69 -19.41 12.51
CA GLN A 229 -15.62 -20.72 13.16
C GLN A 229 -16.80 -21.62 12.80
N LYS A 230 -18.01 -21.04 12.72
CA LYS A 230 -19.20 -21.75 12.26
C LYS A 230 -19.01 -22.26 10.83
N TYR A 231 -18.51 -21.41 9.92
CA TYR A 231 -18.25 -21.85 8.55
C TYR A 231 -17.20 -22.96 8.51
N ILE A 232 -16.05 -22.81 9.17
CA ILE A 232 -15.01 -23.84 9.24
C ILE A 232 -15.59 -25.19 9.68
N LYS A 233 -16.43 -25.20 10.72
CA LYS A 233 -17.12 -26.41 11.19
C LYS A 233 -18.03 -27.00 10.11
N ASN A 234 -18.86 -26.19 9.48
CA ASN A 234 -19.75 -26.63 8.40
C ASN A 234 -18.97 -27.22 7.21
N TYR A 235 -17.84 -26.62 6.85
CA TYR A 235 -16.96 -27.12 5.79
C TYR A 235 -16.37 -28.49 6.15
N HIS A 236 -15.86 -28.67 7.37
CA HIS A 236 -15.37 -29.98 7.82
C HIS A 236 -16.48 -31.05 7.88
N GLU A 237 -17.70 -30.68 8.24
CA GLU A 237 -18.84 -31.59 8.23
C GLU A 237 -19.24 -31.98 6.80
N ALA A 238 -19.27 -31.02 5.87
CA ALA A 238 -19.53 -31.27 4.46
C ALA A 238 -18.45 -32.16 3.83
N GLU A 239 -17.17 -31.93 4.18
CA GLU A 239 -16.04 -32.74 3.74
C GLU A 239 -16.19 -34.21 4.21
N LYS A 240 -16.47 -34.42 5.50
CA LYS A 240 -16.74 -35.76 6.06
C LYS A 240 -17.91 -36.46 5.38
N LYS A 241 -18.98 -35.72 5.08
CA LYS A 241 -20.14 -36.26 4.36
C LYS A 241 -19.77 -36.67 2.94
N LEU A 242 -19.00 -35.84 2.23
CA LEU A 242 -18.52 -36.15 0.90
C LEU A 242 -17.67 -37.44 0.87
N TYR A 243 -16.76 -37.62 1.82
CA TYR A 243 -15.97 -38.86 1.92
C TYR A 243 -16.83 -40.09 2.22
N LYS A 244 -17.81 -39.95 3.10
CA LYS A 244 -18.74 -41.03 3.44
C LYS A 244 -19.53 -41.47 2.20
N ASP A 245 -20.20 -40.52 1.53
CA ASP A 245 -21.11 -40.81 0.42
C ASP A 245 -20.33 -41.29 -0.83
N ASN A 246 -19.15 -40.73 -1.11
CA ASN A 246 -18.40 -41.05 -2.33
C ASN A 246 -17.48 -42.26 -2.21
N ILE A 247 -16.91 -42.53 -1.04
CA ILE A 247 -15.89 -43.58 -0.90
C ILE A 247 -16.46 -44.73 -0.08
N MET A 248 -16.91 -44.46 1.14
CA MET A 248 -17.30 -45.54 2.06
C MET A 248 -18.56 -46.25 1.58
N ASP A 249 -19.60 -45.53 1.18
CA ASP A 249 -20.85 -46.15 0.76
C ASP A 249 -20.69 -46.91 -0.56
N ARG A 250 -19.86 -46.42 -1.49
CA ARG A 250 -19.51 -47.16 -2.72
C ARG A 250 -18.75 -48.44 -2.42
N LEU A 251 -17.74 -48.38 -1.55
CA LEU A 251 -16.97 -49.57 -1.14
C LEU A 251 -17.86 -50.62 -0.47
N VAL A 252 -18.78 -50.20 0.40
CA VAL A 252 -19.73 -51.11 1.04
C VAL A 252 -20.68 -51.74 0.01
N ALA A 253 -21.17 -50.96 -0.95
CA ALA A 253 -22.04 -51.47 -2.01
C ALA A 253 -21.30 -52.49 -2.91
N ASP A 254 -20.05 -52.21 -3.28
CA ASP A 254 -19.24 -53.11 -4.10
C ASP A 254 -18.87 -54.39 -3.34
N ASN A 255 -18.54 -54.29 -2.05
CA ASN A 255 -18.30 -55.45 -1.20
C ASN A 255 -19.55 -56.34 -1.06
N LYS A 256 -20.74 -55.74 -0.90
CA LYS A 256 -22.01 -56.49 -0.88
C LYS A 256 -22.29 -57.21 -2.20
N LYS A 257 -22.02 -56.56 -3.34
CA LYS A 257 -22.14 -57.21 -4.66
C LYS A 257 -21.20 -58.39 -4.79
N LYS A 258 -19.95 -58.23 -4.33
CA LYS A 258 -18.94 -59.30 -4.37
C LYS A 258 -19.35 -60.50 -3.52
N GLN A 259 -19.82 -60.25 -2.29
CA GLN A 259 -20.34 -61.31 -1.43
C GLN A 259 -21.55 -62.02 -2.03
N ALA A 260 -22.47 -61.28 -2.66
CA ALA A 260 -23.62 -61.87 -3.34
C ALA A 260 -23.20 -62.75 -4.55
N SER A 261 -22.21 -62.31 -5.33
CA SER A 261 -21.68 -63.11 -6.44
C SER A 261 -20.93 -64.35 -5.96
N GLU A 262 -20.16 -64.25 -4.87
CA GLU A 262 -19.47 -65.39 -4.26
C GLU A 262 -20.47 -66.42 -3.75
N LEU A 263 -21.51 -66.00 -3.02
CA LEU A 263 -22.58 -66.87 -2.54
C LEU A 263 -23.34 -67.54 -3.70
N GLN A 264 -23.60 -66.80 -4.77
CA GLN A 264 -24.28 -67.35 -5.95
C GLN A 264 -23.42 -68.43 -6.64
N HIS A 265 -22.13 -68.18 -6.81
CA HIS A 265 -21.17 -69.14 -7.38
C HIS A 265 -21.00 -70.37 -6.48
N GLU A 266 -20.98 -70.21 -5.16
CA GLU A 266 -20.99 -71.34 -4.20
C GLU A 266 -22.27 -72.19 -4.33
N LEU A 267 -23.43 -71.54 -4.49
CA LEU A 267 -24.70 -72.24 -4.69
C LEU A 267 -24.70 -73.03 -6.01
N GLU A 268 -24.24 -72.41 -7.10
CA GLU A 268 -24.15 -73.05 -8.43
C GLU A 268 -23.25 -74.29 -8.39
N HIS A 269 -22.06 -74.22 -7.79
CA HIS A 269 -21.21 -75.41 -7.61
C HIS A 269 -21.83 -76.48 -6.71
N ALA A 270 -22.54 -76.09 -5.64
CA ALA A 270 -23.23 -77.06 -4.79
C ALA A 270 -24.36 -77.81 -5.52
N PHE A 271 -24.99 -77.20 -6.53
CA PHE A 271 -25.96 -77.87 -7.39
C PHE A 271 -25.30 -78.84 -8.39
N GLU A 272 -24.10 -78.53 -8.89
CA GLU A 272 -23.35 -79.41 -9.80
C GLU A 272 -22.90 -80.71 -9.13
N ASP A 273 -22.58 -80.65 -7.83
CA ASP A 273 -22.13 -81.81 -7.03
C ASP A 273 -23.27 -82.72 -6.52
N MET A 274 -24.55 -82.38 -6.81
CA MET A 274 -25.69 -83.17 -6.35
C MET A 274 -25.91 -84.38 -7.28
N PRO A 275 -25.86 -85.64 -6.78
CA PRO A 275 -26.02 -86.82 -7.62
C PRO A 275 -27.42 -86.84 -8.25
N SER A 276 -27.49 -87.17 -9.54
CA SER A 276 -28.75 -87.31 -10.27
C SER A 276 -29.63 -88.34 -9.57
N LEU A 277 -30.82 -87.92 -9.13
CA LEU A 277 -31.85 -88.82 -8.60
C LEU A 277 -32.41 -89.67 -9.76
N GLU A 278 -31.81 -90.85 -9.95
CA GLU A 278 -32.38 -91.98 -10.71
C GLU A 278 -33.37 -92.78 -9.85
#